data_AF-A0A264YAH6-F1
#
_entry.id   AF-A0A264YAH6-F1
#
_cell.length_a   1.000
_cell.length_b   1.000
_cell.length_c   1.000
_cell.angle_alpha   90.00
_cell.angle_beta   90.00
_cell.angle_gamma   90.00
#
_symmetry.space_group_name_H-M   'P 1'
#
loop_
_entity.id
_entity.type
_entity.pdbx_description
1 polymer ?
#
loop_
_entity_poly.entity_id
_entity_poly.type
_entity_poly.pdbx_seq_one_letter_code
_entity_poly.pdbx_strand_id
1 'polypeptide(L)'
;MPLTPEQLAKIAQKDAALPAALKRNATTNYYEGYFFITLNTRNYAPILSFITGRPDAPDDAPDAPACEYTELGRKVMAVWQTVPRFHPQVEIIAAEAMPDHFHGLLRLLPGNRKHLGHLVGSFMGGCTHGYWDTLGIDWRKDRAERLAKGAHALPPDRDRDHTCSFRGPSLFVRGYNDMEAVTPEQVQTKLRYIREQARRALIKGTLRDRFLVHRSCTARGWTLDTIRRGLRADRFYAHNPDRLEHILRSLLPRIPMLPAIVSASPSASPSASPSASPTASPSASSSASPSASPSASASSSASSPKPLLSYVGCSALLSAERKLPLVCHRSDAPFFERQRDAVLRAAREGAVIVSAFVSPKEREIGRLLLMEQLPVIEVCDNGFGDRYKPSGKSFYACAENRLVQISPWNYEYCPDLAVNREVCLVMNELARVIAGVGDGWWK
;
A
#
# COMPACT_ATOMS: atom_id res chain seq x y z
N MET A 1 15.85 7.86 37.79
CA MET A 1 14.75 7.33 38.61
C MET A 1 13.76 6.64 37.69
N PRO A 2 13.26 5.45 38.02
CA PRO A 2 12.18 4.82 37.26
C PRO A 2 10.89 5.66 37.37
N LEU A 3 10.10 5.68 36.29
CA LEU A 3 8.84 6.43 36.22
C LEU A 3 7.78 5.80 37.15
N THR A 4 6.91 6.61 37.75
CA THR A 4 5.81 6.13 38.58
C THR A 4 4.69 5.50 37.73
N PRO A 5 3.85 4.62 38.30
CA PRO A 5 2.70 4.03 37.60
C PRO A 5 1.74 5.08 37.03
N GLU A 6 1.52 6.21 37.72
CA GLU A 6 0.71 7.32 37.22
C GLU A 6 1.37 8.07 36.05
N GLN A 7 2.69 8.22 36.07
CA GLN A 7 3.44 8.79 34.95
C GLN A 7 3.35 7.87 33.73
N LEU A 8 3.49 6.56 33.93
CA LEU A 8 3.33 5.55 32.88
C LEU A 8 1.91 5.55 32.31
N ALA A 9 0.87 5.66 33.14
CA ALA A 9 -0.52 5.74 32.70
C ALA A 9 -0.81 7.02 31.89
N LYS A 10 -0.28 8.17 32.32
CA LYS A 10 -0.38 9.43 31.56
C LYS A 10 0.38 9.38 30.23
N ILE A 11 1.56 8.73 30.20
CA ILE A 11 2.31 8.49 28.96
C ILE A 11 1.49 7.59 28.03
N ALA A 12 0.94 6.48 28.52
CA ALA A 12 0.12 5.57 27.73
C ALA A 12 -1.15 6.24 27.18
N GLN A 13 -1.83 7.06 27.98
CA GLN A 13 -3.00 7.83 27.56
C GLN A 13 -2.63 8.86 26.47
N LYS A 14 -1.48 9.52 26.61
CA LYS A 14 -0.95 10.46 25.63
C LYS A 14 -0.52 9.74 24.34
N ASP A 15 0.14 8.60 24.44
CA ASP A 15 0.57 7.76 23.31
C ASP A 15 -0.61 7.15 22.55
N ALA A 16 -1.71 6.82 23.23
CA ALA A 16 -2.94 6.35 22.61
C ALA A 16 -3.59 7.45 21.74
N ALA A 17 -3.53 8.70 22.18
CA ALA A 17 -4.09 9.87 21.48
C ALA A 17 -3.18 10.42 20.36
N LEU A 18 -1.90 10.02 20.31
CA LEU A 18 -0.97 10.48 19.29
C LEU A 18 -1.24 9.80 17.93
N PRO A 19 -1.26 10.54 16.81
CA PRO A 19 -1.17 9.98 15.46
C PRO A 19 0.00 8.99 15.37
N ALA A 20 -0.14 7.91 14.58
CA ALA A 20 0.87 6.87 14.46
C ALA A 20 2.29 7.40 14.13
N ALA A 21 2.37 8.45 13.32
CA ALA A 21 3.61 9.17 12.98
C ALA A 21 4.36 9.79 14.17
N LEU A 22 3.67 10.03 15.29
CA LEU A 22 4.23 10.62 16.50
C LEU A 22 4.46 9.59 17.62
N LYS A 23 4.00 8.34 17.44
CA LYS A 23 4.26 7.26 18.39
C LYS A 23 5.71 6.83 18.25
N ARG A 24 6.44 6.78 19.36
CA ARG A 24 7.84 6.34 19.41
C ARG A 24 7.92 4.99 20.08
N ASN A 25 8.84 4.15 19.60
CA ASN A 25 9.16 2.93 20.32
C ASN A 25 9.85 3.30 21.65
N ALA A 26 9.25 2.90 22.76
CA ALA A 26 9.75 3.19 24.11
C ALA A 26 11.11 2.52 24.39
N THR A 27 11.49 1.49 23.64
CA THR A 27 12.76 0.77 23.82
C THR A 27 13.91 1.29 22.97
N THR A 28 13.65 2.19 22.01
CA THR A 28 14.69 2.76 21.14
C THR A 28 15.55 3.78 21.89
N ASN A 29 16.87 3.66 21.76
CA ASN A 29 17.82 4.62 22.33
C ASN A 29 18.02 5.83 21.41
N TYR A 30 17.26 6.90 21.62
CA TYR A 30 17.36 8.12 20.80
C TYR A 30 18.59 9.02 21.09
N TYR A 31 19.59 8.52 21.81
CA TYR A 31 20.84 9.22 22.06
C TYR A 31 22.01 8.65 21.26
N GLU A 32 21.92 7.43 20.73
CA GLU A 32 23.01 6.77 20.00
C GLU A 32 22.41 5.85 18.92
N GLY A 33 23.09 5.72 17.78
CA GLY A 33 22.67 4.81 16.71
C GLY A 33 22.39 5.52 15.40
N TYR A 34 21.89 4.78 14.41
CA TYR A 34 21.58 5.31 13.09
C TYR A 34 20.09 5.58 12.96
N PHE A 35 19.75 6.76 12.45
CA PHE A 35 18.36 7.20 12.32
C PHE A 35 18.09 7.67 10.90
N PHE A 36 17.06 7.07 10.30
CA PHE A 36 16.44 7.56 9.09
C PHE A 36 15.22 8.40 9.46
N ILE A 37 15.23 9.68 9.10
CA ILE A 37 14.15 10.62 9.41
C ILE A 37 13.43 11.07 8.14
N THR A 38 12.14 11.37 8.27
CA THR A 38 11.31 11.98 7.22
C THR A 38 10.53 13.16 7.78
N LEU A 39 10.61 14.29 7.10
CA LEU A 39 9.93 15.54 7.45
C LEU A 39 9.06 16.00 6.29
N ASN A 40 7.76 16.13 6.52
CA ASN A 40 6.84 16.64 5.49
C ASN A 40 6.77 18.15 5.56
N THR A 41 6.80 18.82 4.41
CA THR A 41 6.45 20.24 4.32
C THR A 41 5.03 20.48 4.79
N ARG A 42 4.75 21.68 5.30
CA ARG A 42 3.39 22.06 5.69
C ARG A 42 2.45 21.96 4.48
N ASN A 43 1.31 21.30 4.67
CA ASN A 43 0.32 21.02 3.61
C ASN A 43 0.86 20.20 2.42
N TYR A 44 1.98 19.49 2.58
CA TYR A 44 2.64 18.77 1.48
C TYR A 44 2.96 19.69 0.29
N ALA A 45 3.31 20.95 0.57
CA ALA A 45 3.65 21.93 -0.45
C ALA A 45 4.92 21.52 -1.20
N PRO A 46 4.88 21.36 -2.54
CA PRO A 46 6.03 20.88 -3.32
C PRO A 46 7.02 22.01 -3.62
N ILE A 47 7.64 22.58 -2.58
CA ILE A 47 8.43 23.82 -2.66
C ILE A 47 9.94 23.63 -2.48
N LEU A 48 10.42 22.40 -2.24
CA LEU A 48 11.84 22.13 -2.00
C LEU A 48 12.61 21.76 -3.28
N SER A 49 11.97 21.09 -4.23
CA SER A 49 12.61 20.64 -5.47
C SER A 49 11.61 20.33 -6.57
N PHE A 50 12.14 20.15 -7.78
CA PHE A 50 11.47 19.52 -8.91
C PHE A 50 12.15 18.19 -9.21
N ILE A 51 11.39 17.21 -9.70
CA ILE A 51 11.94 15.92 -10.10
C ILE A 51 12.20 15.94 -11.60
N THR A 52 13.43 15.67 -12.00
CA THR A 52 13.89 15.73 -13.39
C THR A 52 14.55 14.41 -13.80
N GLY A 53 14.83 14.25 -15.09
CA GLY A 53 15.46 13.06 -15.67
C GLY A 53 14.46 12.04 -16.20
N ARG A 54 15.01 10.89 -16.63
CA ARG A 54 14.29 9.77 -17.24
C ARG A 54 14.32 8.55 -16.32
N PRO A 55 13.17 7.90 -16.04
CA PRO A 55 13.12 6.80 -15.07
C PRO A 55 13.97 5.58 -15.49
N ASP A 56 14.16 5.38 -16.80
CA ASP A 56 14.94 4.34 -17.44
C ASP A 56 16.44 4.67 -17.58
N ALA A 57 16.86 5.89 -17.27
CA ALA A 57 18.26 6.29 -17.38
C ALA A 57 19.15 5.62 -16.30
N PRO A 58 20.37 5.17 -16.67
CA PRO A 58 21.39 4.75 -15.72
C PRO A 58 21.71 5.83 -14.67
N ASP A 59 22.20 5.43 -13.50
CA ASP A 59 22.48 6.34 -12.37
C ASP A 59 23.56 7.40 -12.68
N ASP A 60 24.46 7.12 -13.62
CA ASP A 60 25.59 7.96 -14.03
C ASP A 60 25.32 8.80 -15.29
N ALA A 61 24.13 8.67 -15.88
CA ALA A 61 23.75 9.41 -17.09
C ALA A 61 23.39 10.87 -16.79
N PRO A 62 23.61 11.82 -17.72
CA PRO A 62 23.21 13.23 -17.55
C PRO A 62 21.71 13.43 -17.31
N ASP A 63 20.87 12.51 -17.80
CA ASP A 63 19.43 12.49 -17.64
C ASP A 63 18.97 11.49 -16.55
N ALA A 64 19.87 11.06 -15.66
CA ALA A 64 19.52 10.26 -14.50
C ALA A 64 18.45 10.95 -13.63
N PRO A 65 17.52 10.20 -13.02
CA PRO A 65 16.52 10.77 -12.13
C PRO A 65 17.14 11.54 -10.96
N ALA A 66 16.79 12.82 -10.82
CA ALA A 66 17.34 13.68 -9.79
C ALA A 66 16.30 14.64 -9.20
N CYS A 67 16.60 15.17 -8.01
CA CYS A 67 15.89 16.32 -7.45
C CYS A 67 16.66 17.59 -7.81
N GLU A 68 16.07 18.44 -8.66
CA GLU A 68 16.56 19.79 -8.91
C GLU A 68 16.04 20.72 -7.81
N TYR A 69 16.92 21.15 -6.92
CA TYR A 69 16.52 21.92 -5.75
C TYR A 69 16.12 23.36 -6.09
N THR A 70 14.99 23.80 -5.52
CA THR A 70 14.64 25.23 -5.47
C THR A 70 15.67 25.99 -4.64
N GLU A 71 15.60 27.33 -4.62
CA GLU A 71 16.41 28.13 -3.69
C GLU A 71 16.20 27.68 -2.23
N LEU A 72 14.96 27.39 -1.86
CA LEU A 72 14.61 26.90 -0.53
C LEU A 72 15.18 25.50 -0.28
N GLY A 73 15.07 24.58 -1.24
CA GLY A 73 15.66 23.24 -1.13
C GLY A 73 17.17 23.29 -0.92
N ARG A 74 17.88 24.15 -1.68
CA ARG A 74 19.32 24.37 -1.49
C ARG A 74 19.64 24.86 -0.08
N LYS A 75 18.84 25.77 0.47
CA LYS A 75 18.98 26.22 1.88
C LYS A 75 18.75 25.07 2.85
N VAL A 76 17.73 24.24 2.66
CA VAL A 76 17.47 23.06 3.52
C VAL A 76 18.65 22.09 3.50
N MET A 77 19.17 21.75 2.32
CA MET A 77 20.34 20.88 2.18
C MET A 77 21.59 21.50 2.81
N ALA A 78 21.81 22.81 2.65
CA ALA A 78 22.92 23.50 3.29
C ALA A 78 22.81 23.46 4.84
N VAL A 79 21.62 23.74 5.39
CA VAL A 79 21.39 23.65 6.85
C VAL A 79 21.68 22.23 7.35
N TRP A 80 21.28 21.20 6.61
CA TRP A 80 21.54 19.80 6.97
C TRP A 80 23.04 19.51 7.07
N GLN A 81 23.84 19.96 6.09
CA GLN A 81 25.29 19.79 6.11
C GLN A 81 25.98 20.53 7.26
N THR A 82 25.38 21.58 7.80
CA THR A 82 25.93 22.30 8.96
C THR A 82 25.64 21.63 10.30
N VAL A 83 24.80 20.60 10.37
CA VAL A 83 24.42 19.96 11.65
C VAL A 83 25.63 19.53 12.49
N PRO A 84 26.67 18.87 11.95
CA PRO A 84 27.85 18.46 12.74
C PRO A 84 28.60 19.63 13.37
N ARG A 85 28.55 20.83 12.79
CA ARG A 85 29.20 22.03 13.36
C ARG A 85 28.59 22.44 14.70
N PHE A 86 27.29 22.23 14.88
CA PHE A 86 26.55 22.58 16.10
C PHE A 86 26.30 21.36 17.01
N HIS A 87 26.44 20.16 16.45
CA HIS A 87 26.28 18.89 17.13
C HIS A 87 27.44 17.95 16.74
N PRO A 88 28.64 18.10 17.33
CA PRO A 88 29.83 17.36 16.93
C PRO A 88 29.74 15.83 17.06
N GLN A 89 28.78 15.33 17.86
CA GLN A 89 28.53 13.90 18.05
C GLN A 89 27.52 13.35 17.02
N VAL A 90 27.34 14.04 15.91
CA VAL A 90 26.44 13.68 14.82
C VAL A 90 27.25 13.54 13.54
N GLU A 91 27.08 12.39 12.90
CA GLU A 91 27.57 12.13 11.56
C GLU A 91 26.39 12.15 10.58
N ILE A 92 26.51 12.95 9.54
CA ILE A 92 25.52 13.02 8.46
C ILE A 92 25.94 12.04 7.37
N ILE A 93 25.03 11.13 6.98
CA ILE A 93 25.34 10.06 6.03
C ILE A 93 24.77 10.38 4.66
N ALA A 94 23.49 10.73 4.59
CA ALA A 94 22.82 11.07 3.34
C ALA A 94 21.57 11.92 3.59
N ALA A 95 21.13 12.64 2.58
CA ALA A 95 19.84 13.30 2.57
C ALA A 95 19.36 13.54 1.14
N GLU A 96 18.05 13.72 1.01
CA GLU A 96 17.40 14.13 -0.23
C GLU A 96 16.21 15.03 0.12
N ALA A 97 16.13 16.20 -0.52
CA ALA A 97 14.98 17.10 -0.42
C ALA A 97 14.06 16.84 -1.61
N MET A 98 13.08 15.95 -1.41
CA MET A 98 11.98 15.72 -2.36
C MET A 98 11.07 16.95 -2.41
N PRO A 99 10.22 17.10 -3.44
CA PRO A 99 9.46 18.34 -3.62
C PRO A 99 8.71 18.80 -2.37
N ASP A 100 8.01 17.88 -1.70
CA ASP A 100 7.13 18.13 -0.57
C ASP A 100 7.61 17.54 0.76
N HIS A 101 8.79 16.90 0.80
CA HIS A 101 9.33 16.30 2.03
C HIS A 101 10.84 16.15 1.98
N PHE A 102 11.45 15.99 3.15
CA PHE A 102 12.88 15.78 3.32
C PHE A 102 13.14 14.40 3.92
N HIS A 103 14.11 13.69 3.36
CA HIS A 103 14.68 12.47 3.92
C HIS A 103 16.11 12.72 4.40
N GLY A 104 16.43 12.25 5.61
CA GLY A 104 17.78 12.34 6.16
C GLY A 104 18.20 11.03 6.82
N LEU A 105 19.45 10.64 6.62
CA LEU A 105 20.10 9.52 7.29
C LEU A 105 21.31 10.07 8.06
N LEU A 106 21.33 9.82 9.37
CA LEU A 106 22.36 10.31 10.27
C LEU A 106 22.73 9.24 11.29
N ARG A 107 23.89 9.39 11.91
CA ARG A 107 24.33 8.60 13.07
C ARG A 107 24.57 9.51 14.26
N LEU A 108 24.02 9.14 15.40
CA LEU A 108 24.37 9.68 16.70
C LEU A 108 25.51 8.82 17.26
N LEU A 109 26.65 9.45 17.51
CA LEU A 109 27.86 8.77 17.98
C LEU A 109 27.74 8.36 19.46
N PRO A 110 28.49 7.32 19.89
CA PRO A 110 28.54 6.93 21.29
C PRO A 110 28.87 8.10 22.21
N GLY A 111 28.17 8.17 23.34
CA GLY A 111 28.31 9.26 24.31
C GLY A 111 27.60 10.56 23.93
N ASN A 112 26.77 10.58 22.88
CA ASN A 112 25.94 11.73 22.55
C ASN A 112 24.91 12.03 23.65
N ARG A 113 24.91 13.28 24.11
CA ARG A 113 24.05 13.73 25.24
C ARG A 113 22.75 14.38 24.78
N LYS A 114 22.58 14.64 23.48
CA LYS A 114 21.40 15.32 22.93
C LYS A 114 20.48 14.33 22.26
N HIS A 115 19.24 14.26 22.74
CA HIS A 115 18.20 13.43 22.13
C HIS A 115 18.00 13.78 20.65
N LEU A 116 17.75 12.79 19.78
CA LEU A 116 17.49 12.97 18.34
C LEU A 116 16.49 14.09 18.06
N GLY A 117 15.37 14.12 18.78
CA GLY A 117 14.34 15.14 18.64
C GLY A 117 14.82 16.58 18.86
N HIS A 118 15.82 16.81 19.73
CA HIS A 118 16.39 18.14 19.92
C HIS A 118 17.20 18.58 18.70
N LEU A 119 17.96 17.66 18.10
CA LEU A 119 18.70 17.90 16.87
C LEU A 119 17.74 18.19 15.72
N VAL A 120 16.74 17.32 15.52
CA VAL A 120 15.75 17.49 14.46
C VAL A 120 14.99 18.80 14.62
N GLY A 121 14.61 19.16 15.86
CA GLY A 121 13.97 20.46 16.14
C GLY A 121 14.86 21.66 15.77
N SER A 122 16.17 21.58 16.05
CA SER A 122 17.13 22.63 15.68
C SER A 122 17.28 22.74 14.16
N PHE A 123 17.35 21.60 13.46
CA PHE A 123 17.39 21.53 11.99
C PHE A 123 16.11 22.13 11.36
N MET A 124 14.92 21.73 11.82
CA MET A 124 13.64 22.26 11.36
C MET A 124 13.52 23.78 11.59
N GLY A 125 14.04 24.28 12.72
CA GLY A 125 14.10 25.70 13.02
C GLY A 125 14.99 26.47 12.04
N GLY A 126 16.21 25.97 11.80
CA GLY A 126 17.12 26.55 10.80
C GLY A 126 16.53 26.57 9.39
N CYS A 127 15.85 25.51 8.98
CA CYS A 127 15.16 25.46 7.69
C CYS A 127 13.97 26.44 7.62
N THR A 128 13.22 26.61 8.71
CA THR A 128 12.12 27.59 8.78
C THR A 128 12.64 29.02 8.65
N HIS A 129 13.78 29.34 9.25
CA HIS A 129 14.45 30.63 9.04
C HIS A 129 14.90 30.83 7.59
N GLY A 130 15.44 29.79 6.95
CA GLY A 130 15.75 29.82 5.52
C GLY A 130 14.50 30.01 4.65
N TYR A 131 13.36 29.46 5.05
CA TYR A 131 12.07 29.70 4.40
C TYR A 131 11.59 31.14 4.58
N TRP A 132 11.69 31.68 5.79
CA TRP A 132 11.38 33.08 6.08
C TRP A 132 12.25 34.05 5.28
N ASP A 133 13.53 33.74 5.06
CA ASP A 133 14.39 34.51 4.17
C ASP A 133 13.83 34.56 2.74
N THR A 134 13.29 33.44 2.22
CA THR A 134 12.66 33.41 0.88
C THR A 134 11.32 34.16 0.81
N LEU A 135 10.67 34.38 1.96
CA LEU A 135 9.43 35.14 2.08
C LEU A 135 9.65 36.62 2.42
N GLY A 136 10.90 37.05 2.59
CA GLY A 136 11.23 38.42 3.00
C GLY A 136 10.91 38.74 4.47
N ILE A 137 10.75 37.72 5.33
CA ILE A 137 10.47 37.89 6.75
C ILE A 137 11.78 38.11 7.51
N ASP A 138 11.97 39.30 8.10
CA ASP A 138 13.18 39.67 8.83
C ASP A 138 13.20 39.14 10.28
N TRP A 139 13.48 37.85 10.41
CA TRP A 139 13.55 37.17 11.71
C TRP A 139 14.86 37.45 12.48
N ARG A 140 15.87 38.06 11.83
CA ARG A 140 17.17 38.35 12.45
C ARG A 140 17.09 39.52 13.42
N LYS A 141 16.30 40.55 13.10
CA LYS A 141 16.02 41.66 14.03
C LYS A 141 15.43 41.13 15.34
N ASP A 142 14.43 40.28 15.25
CA ASP A 142 13.80 39.68 16.42
C ASP A 142 14.78 38.85 17.26
N ARG A 143 15.70 38.14 16.60
CA ARG A 143 16.74 37.36 17.29
C ARG A 143 17.73 38.27 18.01
N ALA A 144 18.16 39.36 17.37
CA ALA A 144 19.05 40.34 17.98
C ALA A 144 18.38 40.99 19.20
N GLU A 145 17.10 41.33 19.09
CA GLU A 145 16.33 41.92 20.19
C GLU A 145 16.14 40.96 21.37
N ARG A 146 15.84 39.68 21.11
CA ARG A 146 15.78 38.65 22.16
C ARG A 146 17.12 38.42 22.85
N LEU A 147 18.22 38.48 22.10
CA LEU A 147 19.57 38.34 22.66
C LEU A 147 19.95 39.55 23.52
N ALA A 148 19.53 40.75 23.13
CA ALA A 148 19.84 41.99 23.84
C ALA A 148 18.94 42.25 25.06
N LYS A 149 17.63 41.95 24.96
CA LYS A 149 16.60 42.34 25.94
C LYS A 149 15.97 41.16 26.68
N GLY A 150 16.38 39.93 26.37
CA GLY A 150 15.87 38.70 26.97
C GLY A 150 14.66 38.09 26.25
N ALA A 151 14.33 36.85 26.60
CA ALA A 151 13.32 36.04 25.88
C ALA A 151 11.90 36.64 25.89
N HIS A 152 11.57 37.47 26.88
CA HIS A 152 10.27 38.12 27.05
C HIS A 152 10.16 39.48 26.34
N ALA A 153 11.23 39.95 25.70
CA ALA A 153 11.26 41.28 25.08
C ALA A 153 10.37 41.42 23.83
N LEU A 154 9.98 40.29 23.24
CA LEU A 154 9.06 40.25 22.11
C LEU A 154 7.85 39.39 22.47
N PRO A 155 6.68 39.67 21.86
CA PRO A 155 5.53 38.79 21.95
C PRO A 155 5.92 37.33 21.63
N PRO A 156 5.19 36.34 22.20
CA PRO A 156 5.37 34.94 21.86
C PRO A 156 5.41 34.76 20.34
N ASP A 157 6.34 33.95 19.83
CA ASP A 157 6.44 33.66 18.40
C ASP A 157 5.45 32.58 17.93
N ARG A 158 4.75 31.98 18.90
CA ARG A 158 3.77 30.91 18.75
C ARG A 158 2.63 31.12 19.73
N ASP A 159 1.48 30.57 19.39
CA ASP A 159 0.36 30.48 20.33
C ASP A 159 0.74 29.63 21.56
N ARG A 160 -0.07 29.76 22.61
CA ARG A 160 0.15 29.10 23.90
C ARG A 160 0.30 27.57 23.77
N ASP A 161 -0.41 26.99 22.80
CA ASP A 161 -0.47 25.54 22.58
C ASP A 161 0.53 25.06 21.49
N HIS A 162 1.35 25.99 20.98
CA HIS A 162 2.34 25.75 19.91
C HIS A 162 1.74 25.07 18.67
N THR A 163 0.53 25.47 18.29
CA THR A 163 -0.19 25.03 17.09
C THR A 163 0.11 25.91 15.87
N CYS A 164 0.38 27.21 16.05
CA CYS A 164 0.70 28.14 14.98
C CYS A 164 1.81 29.12 15.37
N SER A 165 2.47 29.72 14.38
CA SER A 165 3.47 30.77 14.61
C SER A 165 2.90 32.11 14.17
N PHE A 166 3.11 33.13 15.01
CA PHE A 166 2.67 34.50 14.74
C PHE A 166 3.64 35.31 13.87
N ARG A 167 4.80 34.74 13.54
CA ARG A 167 5.84 35.41 12.74
C ARG A 167 5.79 35.04 11.27
N GLY A 168 5.48 33.79 10.99
CA GLY A 168 5.49 33.25 9.64
C GLY A 168 5.21 31.76 9.64
N PRO A 169 4.96 31.17 8.46
CA PRO A 169 4.65 29.75 8.36
C PRO A 169 5.88 28.90 8.76
N SER A 170 5.65 27.77 9.45
CA SER A 170 6.71 26.77 9.57
C SER A 170 6.90 26.06 8.24
N LEU A 171 8.15 25.71 7.91
CA LEU A 171 8.42 24.95 6.69
C LEU A 171 7.85 23.53 6.78
N PHE A 172 8.14 22.84 7.88
CA PHE A 172 7.72 21.45 8.10
C PHE A 172 6.50 21.36 9.03
N VAL A 173 5.75 20.27 8.91
CA VAL A 173 4.69 19.86 9.85
C VAL A 173 5.31 19.58 11.23
N ARG A 174 4.52 19.76 12.31
CA ARG A 174 4.97 19.42 13.66
C ARG A 174 5.23 17.91 13.76
N GLY A 175 6.43 17.56 14.22
CA GLY A 175 6.87 16.18 14.37
C GLY A 175 7.62 15.65 13.14
N TYR A 176 8.06 14.41 13.24
CA TYR A 176 8.81 13.72 12.20
C TYR A 176 8.64 12.21 12.34
N ASN A 177 8.71 11.51 11.21
CA ASN A 177 8.80 10.06 11.19
C ASN A 177 10.25 9.65 11.28
N ASP A 178 10.53 8.59 12.01
CA ASP A 178 11.87 8.04 12.18
C ASP A 178 11.85 6.52 12.24
N MET A 179 12.96 5.94 11.80
CA MET A 179 13.27 4.53 11.94
C MET A 179 14.71 4.39 12.39
N GLU A 180 14.92 3.61 13.45
CA GLU A 180 16.24 3.17 13.88
C GLU A 180 16.76 2.13 12.87
N ALA A 181 17.95 2.39 12.30
CA ALA A 181 18.68 1.43 11.49
C ALA A 181 19.73 0.75 12.37
N VAL A 182 19.42 -0.46 12.81
CA VAL A 182 20.21 -1.18 13.82
C VAL A 182 21.46 -1.82 13.20
N THR A 183 21.40 -2.24 11.93
CA THR A 183 22.50 -2.96 11.28
C THR A 183 23.12 -2.17 10.10
N PRO A 184 24.41 -2.42 9.77
CA PRO A 184 25.04 -1.83 8.59
C PRO A 184 24.27 -2.06 7.28
N GLU A 185 23.66 -3.23 7.11
CA GLU A 185 22.86 -3.59 5.94
C GLU A 185 21.58 -2.75 5.86
N GLN A 186 20.96 -2.46 7.01
CA GLN A 186 19.81 -1.57 7.09
C GLN A 186 20.21 -0.13 6.72
N VAL A 187 21.38 0.34 7.17
CA VAL A 187 21.93 1.66 6.78
C VAL A 187 22.14 1.72 5.27
N GLN A 188 22.76 0.69 4.67
CA GLN A 188 22.95 0.62 3.22
C GLN A 188 21.61 0.56 2.45
N THR A 189 20.61 -0.12 3.00
CA THR A 189 19.26 -0.15 2.43
C THR A 189 18.61 1.24 2.44
N LYS A 190 18.76 2.00 3.53
CA LYS A 190 18.25 3.38 3.61
C LYS A 190 19.00 4.33 2.69
N LEU A 191 20.32 4.18 2.57
CA LEU A 191 21.13 4.96 1.65
C LEU A 191 20.66 4.75 0.20
N ARG A 192 20.45 3.49 -0.20
CA ARG A 192 19.89 3.16 -1.52
C ARG A 192 18.48 3.71 -1.70
N TYR A 193 17.64 3.59 -0.67
CA TYR A 193 16.29 4.14 -0.70
C TYR A 193 16.29 5.65 -0.99
N ILE A 194 17.17 6.43 -0.35
CA ILE A 194 17.30 7.88 -0.58
C ILE A 194 17.64 8.14 -2.06
N ARG A 195 18.68 7.48 -2.59
CA ARG A 195 19.12 7.63 -3.99
C ARG A 195 18.03 7.26 -5.01
N GLU A 196 17.20 6.28 -4.70
CA GLU A 196 16.13 5.82 -5.59
C GLU A 196 14.86 6.70 -5.56
N GLN A 197 14.72 7.67 -4.64
CA GLN A 197 13.44 8.37 -4.46
C GLN A 197 13.00 9.16 -5.70
N ALA A 198 13.92 9.89 -6.34
CA ALA A 198 13.63 10.63 -7.56
C ALA A 198 13.13 9.69 -8.67
N ARG A 199 13.84 8.59 -8.93
CA ARG A 199 13.44 7.55 -9.89
C ARG A 199 12.06 6.97 -9.57
N ARG A 200 11.82 6.57 -8.32
CA ARG A 200 10.53 6.02 -7.89
C ARG A 200 9.40 7.02 -8.07
N ALA A 201 9.65 8.31 -7.84
CA ALA A 201 8.65 9.35 -8.04
C ALA A 201 8.34 9.57 -9.53
N LEU A 202 9.34 9.58 -10.41
CA LEU A 202 9.13 9.61 -11.87
C LEU A 202 8.33 8.40 -12.35
N ILE A 203 8.70 7.19 -11.92
CA ILE A 203 7.98 5.95 -12.25
C ILE A 203 6.51 6.05 -11.81
N LYS A 204 6.26 6.48 -10.57
CA LYS A 204 4.88 6.68 -10.07
C LYS A 204 4.11 7.73 -10.85
N GLY A 205 4.79 8.79 -11.29
CA GLY A 205 4.19 9.89 -12.04
C GLY A 205 3.80 9.50 -13.47
N THR A 206 4.67 8.74 -14.12
CA THR A 206 4.55 8.32 -15.54
C THR A 206 3.70 7.06 -15.71
N LEU A 207 3.80 6.09 -14.80
CA LEU A 207 3.13 4.78 -14.89
C LEU A 207 2.01 4.64 -13.87
N ARG A 208 1.15 5.67 -13.73
CA ARG A 208 0.09 5.71 -12.71
C ARG A 208 -0.87 4.53 -12.80
N ASP A 209 -1.20 4.11 -14.00
CA ASP A 209 -2.08 2.98 -14.29
C ASP A 209 -1.54 1.66 -13.72
N ARG A 210 -0.21 1.48 -13.68
CA ARG A 210 0.44 0.28 -13.13
C ARG A 210 0.34 0.17 -11.61
N PHE A 211 0.07 1.28 -10.93
CA PHE A 211 -0.06 1.33 -9.47
C PHE A 211 -1.49 1.62 -9.02
N LEU A 212 -2.45 1.69 -9.94
CA LEU A 212 -3.86 1.84 -9.61
C LEU A 212 -4.40 0.51 -9.07
N VAL A 213 -5.09 0.57 -7.94
CA VAL A 213 -5.83 -0.58 -7.42
C VAL A 213 -7.15 -0.68 -8.16
N HIS A 214 -7.28 -1.71 -8.99
CA HIS A 214 -8.53 -2.09 -9.62
C HIS A 214 -9.36 -2.90 -8.62
N ARG A 215 -10.49 -2.34 -8.18
CA ARG A 215 -11.38 -2.96 -7.19
C ARG A 215 -12.58 -3.63 -7.86
N SER A 216 -13.28 -4.46 -7.10
CA SER A 216 -14.57 -5.05 -7.50
C SER A 216 -14.54 -5.79 -8.84
N CYS A 217 -13.41 -6.44 -9.13
CA CYS A 217 -13.21 -7.21 -10.35
C CYS A 217 -13.77 -8.63 -10.19
N THR A 218 -14.16 -9.25 -11.30
CA THR A 218 -14.58 -10.67 -11.34
C THR A 218 -13.59 -11.50 -12.15
N ALA A 219 -13.35 -12.74 -11.75
CA ALA A 219 -12.60 -13.71 -12.55
C ALA A 219 -13.50 -14.87 -12.97
N ARG A 220 -13.31 -15.36 -14.21
CA ARG A 220 -14.02 -16.55 -14.70
C ARG A 220 -13.64 -17.73 -13.80
N GLY A 221 -14.64 -18.47 -13.32
CA GLY A 221 -14.43 -19.61 -12.42
C GLY A 221 -14.20 -19.23 -10.95
N TRP A 222 -14.08 -17.95 -10.60
CA TRP A 222 -14.02 -17.53 -9.20
C TRP A 222 -15.43 -17.44 -8.61
N THR A 223 -15.82 -18.47 -7.88
CA THR A 223 -17.17 -18.66 -7.33
C THR A 223 -17.10 -19.20 -5.91
N LEU A 224 -18.19 -19.08 -5.14
CA LEU A 224 -18.29 -19.69 -3.80
C LEU A 224 -18.05 -21.20 -3.83
N ASP A 225 -18.52 -21.89 -4.86
CA ASP A 225 -18.27 -23.32 -5.02
C ASP A 225 -16.79 -23.62 -5.25
N THR A 226 -16.07 -22.72 -5.88
CA THR A 226 -14.64 -22.89 -6.11
C THR A 226 -13.84 -22.68 -4.83
N ILE A 227 -14.17 -21.66 -4.04
CA ILE A 227 -13.63 -21.48 -2.68
C ILE A 227 -13.88 -22.74 -1.85
N ARG A 228 -15.11 -23.27 -1.90
CA ARG A 228 -15.49 -24.52 -1.23
C ARG A 228 -14.66 -25.72 -1.72
N ARG A 229 -14.41 -25.86 -3.03
CA ARG A 229 -13.53 -26.91 -3.58
C ARG A 229 -12.10 -26.78 -3.05
N GLY A 230 -11.54 -25.58 -3.02
CA GLY A 230 -10.22 -25.31 -2.47
C GLY A 230 -10.06 -25.75 -1.02
N LEU A 231 -11.07 -25.45 -0.19
CA LEU A 231 -11.12 -25.92 1.21
C LEU A 231 -11.27 -27.45 1.29
N ARG A 232 -12.13 -28.06 0.46
CA ARG A 232 -12.34 -29.52 0.43
C ARG A 232 -11.11 -30.32 -0.01
N ALA A 233 -10.22 -29.74 -0.80
CA ALA A 233 -8.99 -30.40 -1.24
C ALA A 233 -8.05 -30.71 -0.06
N ASP A 234 -8.24 -30.05 1.08
CA ASP A 234 -7.50 -30.34 2.30
C ASP A 234 -8.10 -31.52 3.08
N ARG A 235 -7.24 -32.45 3.48
CA ARG A 235 -7.62 -33.67 4.21
C ARG A 235 -8.43 -33.41 5.49
N PHE A 236 -8.23 -32.26 6.15
CA PHE A 236 -8.91 -31.93 7.42
C PHE A 236 -10.37 -31.50 7.21
N TYR A 237 -10.73 -30.97 6.03
CA TYR A 237 -12.09 -30.51 5.72
C TYR A 237 -12.83 -31.43 4.74
N ALA A 238 -12.10 -32.27 3.98
CA ALA A 238 -12.67 -33.19 2.99
C ALA A 238 -13.81 -34.06 3.54
N HIS A 239 -13.68 -34.53 4.78
CA HIS A 239 -14.62 -35.48 5.41
C HIS A 239 -15.49 -34.86 6.51
N ASN A 240 -15.50 -33.54 6.66
CA ASN A 240 -16.26 -32.85 7.70
C ASN A 240 -17.03 -31.64 7.12
N PRO A 241 -18.25 -31.86 6.60
CA PRO A 241 -19.02 -30.82 5.91
C PRO A 241 -19.41 -29.67 6.84
N ASP A 242 -19.74 -29.96 8.10
CA ASP A 242 -20.13 -28.94 9.08
C ASP A 242 -18.97 -28.00 9.41
N ARG A 243 -17.78 -28.56 9.64
CA ARG A 243 -16.56 -27.77 9.85
C ARG A 243 -16.24 -26.93 8.62
N LEU A 244 -16.37 -27.50 7.42
CA LEU A 244 -16.13 -26.76 6.19
C LEU A 244 -17.08 -25.56 6.06
N GLU A 245 -18.36 -25.75 6.32
CA GLU A 245 -19.35 -24.68 6.20
C GLU A 245 -19.15 -23.62 7.28
N HIS A 246 -18.76 -24.03 8.49
CA HIS A 246 -18.37 -23.10 9.55
C HIS A 246 -17.18 -22.22 9.15
N ILE A 247 -16.12 -22.82 8.58
CA ILE A 247 -14.95 -22.08 8.08
C ILE A 247 -15.32 -21.17 6.91
N LEU A 248 -16.15 -21.63 5.98
CA LEU A 248 -16.61 -20.79 4.88
C LEU A 248 -17.32 -19.54 5.43
N ARG A 249 -18.23 -19.72 6.38
CA ARG A 249 -18.94 -18.61 7.05
C ARG A 249 -18.00 -17.65 7.77
N SER A 250 -16.91 -18.13 8.37
CA SER A 250 -15.95 -17.25 9.06
C SER A 250 -15.07 -16.45 8.09
N LEU A 251 -14.81 -16.98 6.88
CA LEU A 251 -14.03 -16.29 5.85
C LEU A 251 -14.85 -15.27 5.04
N LEU A 252 -16.14 -15.55 4.81
CA LEU A 252 -17.00 -14.74 3.95
C LEU A 252 -17.01 -13.22 4.25
N PRO A 253 -17.05 -12.75 5.51
CA PRO A 253 -16.99 -11.31 5.80
C PRO A 253 -15.73 -10.61 5.28
N ARG A 254 -14.64 -11.37 5.10
CA ARG A 254 -13.35 -10.86 4.59
C ARG A 254 -13.27 -10.88 3.07
N ILE A 255 -14.20 -11.54 2.37
CA ILE A 255 -14.21 -11.65 0.91
C ILE A 255 -15.26 -10.67 0.37
N PRO A 256 -14.90 -9.70 -0.49
CA PRO A 256 -15.87 -8.80 -1.09
C PRO A 256 -16.80 -9.60 -2.01
N MET A 257 -18.10 -9.31 -1.95
CA MET A 257 -19.13 -10.03 -2.71
C MET A 257 -19.96 -9.05 -3.53
N LEU A 258 -20.27 -9.43 -4.77
CA LEU A 258 -21.34 -8.79 -5.55
C LEU A 258 -22.69 -9.37 -5.10
N PRO A 259 -23.65 -8.52 -4.66
CA PRO A 259 -24.97 -8.99 -4.24
C PRO A 259 -25.69 -9.73 -5.36
N ALA A 260 -26.54 -10.70 -4.99
CA ALA A 260 -27.47 -11.31 -5.92
C ALA A 260 -28.46 -10.24 -6.42
N ILE A 261 -28.63 -10.12 -7.75
CA ILE A 261 -29.67 -9.26 -8.31
C ILE A 261 -31.01 -9.97 -8.06
N VAL A 262 -31.81 -9.43 -7.15
CA VAL A 262 -33.21 -9.84 -7.00
C VAL A 262 -34.00 -9.00 -7.99
N SER A 263 -34.45 -9.60 -9.09
CA SER A 263 -35.34 -8.94 -10.03
C SER A 263 -36.71 -8.78 -9.36
N ALA A 264 -36.96 -7.61 -8.77
CA ALA A 264 -38.29 -7.26 -8.28
C ALA A 264 -39.22 -7.15 -9.50
N SER A 265 -40.23 -8.03 -9.57
CA SER A 265 -41.35 -7.83 -10.50
C SER A 265 -42.09 -6.55 -10.10
N PRO A 266 -42.48 -5.66 -11.03
CA PRO A 266 -43.18 -4.44 -10.67
C PRO A 266 -44.55 -4.81 -10.11
N SER A 267 -44.77 -4.43 -8.85
CA SER A 267 -46.04 -4.59 -8.15
C SER A 267 -47.08 -3.67 -8.80
N ALA A 268 -48.18 -4.24 -9.28
CA ALA A 268 -49.30 -3.48 -9.84
C ALA A 268 -49.90 -2.58 -8.74
N SER A 269 -49.80 -1.25 -8.92
CA SER A 269 -50.55 -0.29 -8.13
C SER A 269 -51.88 0.02 -8.84
N PRO A 270 -53.03 0.03 -8.14
CA PRO A 270 -54.28 0.46 -8.74
C PRO A 270 -54.34 1.98 -8.70
N SER A 271 -54.54 2.62 -9.85
CA SER A 271 -54.95 4.03 -9.91
C SER A 271 -56.19 4.14 -10.79
N ALA A 272 -57.27 4.57 -10.15
CA ALA A 272 -58.55 4.87 -10.75
C ALA A 272 -58.47 6.16 -11.58
N SER A 273 -59.07 6.09 -12.80
CA SER A 273 -59.95 7.05 -13.51
C SER A 273 -59.73 8.58 -13.37
N PRO A 274 -60.04 9.41 -14.42
CA PRO A 274 -61.30 9.31 -15.18
C PRO A 274 -61.35 9.74 -16.68
N SER A 275 -62.50 9.42 -17.27
CA SER A 275 -63.26 10.13 -18.33
C SER A 275 -62.76 10.15 -19.80
N ALA A 276 -63.50 9.45 -20.66
CA ALA A 276 -64.30 10.06 -21.74
C ALA A 276 -65.33 9.05 -22.32
N SER A 277 -66.58 9.51 -22.51
CA SER A 277 -67.71 8.83 -23.17
C SER A 277 -67.90 9.40 -24.60
N PRO A 278 -68.95 9.07 -25.38
CA PRO A 278 -69.36 7.77 -25.95
C PRO A 278 -69.65 7.86 -27.48
N THR A 279 -69.62 6.75 -28.24
CA THR A 279 -70.49 6.58 -29.44
C THR A 279 -70.56 5.12 -29.91
N ALA A 280 -71.61 4.77 -30.65
CA ALA A 280 -72.32 3.49 -30.68
C ALA A 280 -71.93 2.47 -31.77
N SER A 281 -72.10 1.16 -31.42
CA SER A 281 -72.68 -0.03 -32.09
C SER A 281 -72.86 -0.15 -33.62
N PRO A 282 -73.23 -1.35 -34.17
CA PRO A 282 -72.73 -2.73 -33.94
C PRO A 282 -72.54 -3.53 -35.27
N SER A 283 -71.96 -4.75 -35.23
CA SER A 283 -72.21 -5.93 -36.11
C SER A 283 -71.13 -7.02 -35.84
N ALA A 284 -71.47 -8.17 -35.21
CA ALA A 284 -71.59 -9.52 -35.82
C ALA A 284 -70.35 -10.00 -36.63
N SER A 285 -69.76 -11.20 -36.50
CA SER A 285 -70.01 -12.42 -35.73
C SER A 285 -68.85 -13.41 -35.97
N SER A 286 -68.57 -14.27 -34.98
CA SER A 286 -67.99 -15.65 -35.03
C SER A 286 -66.67 -15.96 -35.77
N SER A 287 -65.65 -16.49 -35.04
CA SER A 287 -65.28 -17.94 -35.07
C SER A 287 -63.90 -18.28 -34.45
N ALA A 288 -63.88 -19.37 -33.66
CA ALA A 288 -62.82 -20.38 -33.49
C ALA A 288 -61.58 -20.16 -32.58
N SER A 289 -61.59 -20.95 -31.49
CA SER A 289 -60.52 -21.82 -30.93
C SER A 289 -59.21 -21.23 -30.35
N PRO A 290 -58.88 -21.48 -29.07
CA PRO A 290 -57.54 -21.25 -28.53
C PRO A 290 -56.65 -22.51 -28.67
N SER A 291 -55.56 -22.40 -29.41
CA SER A 291 -54.44 -23.34 -29.32
C SER A 291 -53.65 -23.05 -28.03
N ALA A 292 -53.74 -23.97 -27.07
CA ALA A 292 -52.83 -24.01 -25.94
C ALA A 292 -51.42 -24.40 -26.41
N SER A 293 -50.44 -23.54 -26.15
CA SER A 293 -49.02 -23.89 -26.12
C SER A 293 -48.51 -23.59 -24.71
N PRO A 294 -47.66 -24.45 -24.12
CA PRO A 294 -47.30 -24.35 -22.73
C PRO A 294 -46.42 -23.13 -22.51
N SER A 295 -46.89 -22.22 -21.65
CA SER A 295 -46.05 -21.19 -21.06
C SER A 295 -44.89 -21.87 -20.36
N ALA A 296 -43.68 -21.76 -20.95
CA ALA A 296 -42.45 -22.05 -20.26
C ALA A 296 -42.41 -21.18 -19.01
N SER A 297 -42.57 -21.81 -17.86
CA SER A 297 -42.32 -21.24 -16.55
C SER A 297 -40.89 -20.71 -16.54
N ALA A 298 -40.74 -19.40 -16.73
CA ALA A 298 -39.50 -18.68 -16.49
C ALA A 298 -39.21 -18.76 -14.99
N SER A 299 -38.50 -19.80 -14.59
CA SER A 299 -37.89 -19.88 -13.26
C SER A 299 -36.96 -18.68 -13.12
N SER A 300 -37.32 -17.73 -12.27
CA SER A 300 -36.46 -16.62 -11.85
C SER A 300 -35.22 -17.19 -11.15
N SER A 301 -34.15 -17.47 -11.89
CA SER A 301 -32.88 -17.88 -11.31
C SER A 301 -32.25 -16.67 -10.63
N ALA A 302 -32.45 -16.53 -9.32
CA ALA A 302 -31.65 -15.61 -8.52
C ALA A 302 -30.17 -15.94 -8.74
N SER A 303 -29.39 -14.98 -9.23
CA SER A 303 -27.95 -15.20 -9.45
C SER A 303 -27.26 -15.37 -8.09
N SER A 304 -26.55 -16.47 -7.87
CA SER A 304 -25.77 -16.67 -6.65
C SER A 304 -24.77 -15.52 -6.43
N PRO A 305 -24.51 -15.10 -5.18
CA PRO A 305 -23.55 -14.04 -4.89
C PRO A 305 -22.17 -14.40 -5.43
N LYS A 306 -21.53 -13.45 -6.11
CA LYS A 306 -20.24 -13.67 -6.80
C LYS A 306 -19.11 -13.05 -5.99
N PRO A 307 -18.07 -13.82 -5.62
CA PRO A 307 -16.91 -13.25 -4.96
C PRO A 307 -16.15 -12.33 -5.92
N LEU A 308 -15.70 -11.20 -5.39
CA LEU A 308 -14.96 -10.16 -6.09
C LEU A 308 -13.48 -10.25 -5.75
N LEU A 309 -12.66 -9.63 -6.58
CA LEU A 309 -11.22 -9.52 -6.45
C LEU A 309 -10.79 -8.07 -6.59
N SER A 310 -9.63 -7.74 -6.07
CA SER A 310 -8.89 -6.53 -6.44
C SER A 310 -7.54 -6.90 -7.00
N TYR A 311 -6.98 -6.09 -7.90
CA TYR A 311 -5.61 -6.27 -8.38
C TYR A 311 -4.89 -4.93 -8.58
N VAL A 312 -3.57 -4.99 -8.64
CA VAL A 312 -2.68 -3.89 -9.01
C VAL A 312 -1.58 -4.42 -9.94
N GLY A 313 -1.22 -3.64 -10.96
CA GLY A 313 -0.26 -4.04 -11.99
C GLY A 313 -0.87 -4.16 -13.39
N CYS A 314 -0.09 -4.68 -14.34
CA CYS A 314 -0.49 -4.72 -15.75
C CYS A 314 -1.52 -5.82 -16.05
N SER A 315 -2.73 -5.44 -16.49
CA SER A 315 -3.81 -6.36 -16.86
C SER A 315 -3.48 -7.32 -18.01
N ALA A 316 -2.45 -7.03 -18.81
CA ALA A 316 -1.98 -7.92 -19.88
C ALA A 316 -1.53 -9.29 -19.33
N LEU A 317 -0.93 -9.33 -18.13
CA LEU A 317 -0.54 -10.60 -17.49
C LEU A 317 -1.76 -11.45 -17.12
N LEU A 318 -2.86 -10.82 -16.70
CA LEU A 318 -4.11 -11.53 -16.40
C LEU A 318 -4.71 -12.16 -17.67
N SER A 319 -4.53 -11.50 -18.81
CA SER A 319 -5.02 -11.93 -20.12
C SER A 319 -4.06 -12.87 -20.86
N ALA A 320 -2.89 -13.16 -20.30
CA ALA A 320 -1.89 -14.03 -20.94
C ALA A 320 -2.46 -15.43 -21.22
N GLU A 321 -2.16 -15.98 -22.40
CA GLU A 321 -2.71 -17.26 -22.83
C GLU A 321 -2.21 -18.43 -21.96
N ARG A 322 -0.91 -18.42 -21.64
CA ARG A 322 -0.25 -19.48 -20.85
C ARG A 322 0.01 -18.99 -19.43
N LYS A 323 -0.84 -19.40 -18.50
CA LYS A 323 -0.67 -19.19 -17.05
C LYS A 323 -0.51 -20.54 -16.35
N LEU A 324 0.45 -20.64 -15.44
CA LEU A 324 0.74 -21.90 -14.73
C LEU A 324 0.76 -21.66 -13.21
N PRO A 325 0.00 -22.43 -12.42
CA PRO A 325 -0.01 -22.26 -10.98
C PRO A 325 1.22 -22.89 -10.36
N LEU A 326 1.82 -22.22 -9.39
CA LEU A 326 2.88 -22.75 -8.55
C LEU A 326 2.33 -22.98 -7.14
N VAL A 327 2.26 -24.24 -6.75
CA VAL A 327 1.96 -24.69 -5.39
C VAL A 327 2.99 -25.73 -4.97
N CYS A 328 3.75 -25.47 -3.90
CA CYS A 328 4.69 -26.45 -3.36
C CYS A 328 4.05 -27.27 -2.25
N HIS A 329 3.56 -28.48 -2.58
CA HIS A 329 3.00 -29.40 -1.61
C HIS A 329 4.08 -30.05 -0.73
N ARG A 330 3.76 -30.29 0.54
CA ARG A 330 4.68 -30.98 1.47
C ARG A 330 5.05 -32.38 0.98
N SER A 331 4.11 -33.08 0.34
CA SER A 331 4.34 -34.41 -0.26
C SER A 331 5.33 -34.40 -1.42
N ASP A 332 5.43 -33.27 -2.12
CA ASP A 332 6.30 -33.11 -3.30
C ASP A 332 7.70 -32.59 -2.91
N ALA A 333 8.00 -32.50 -1.61
CA ALA A 333 9.26 -31.97 -1.11
C ALA A 333 10.53 -32.64 -1.70
N PRO A 334 10.58 -33.97 -1.94
CA PRO A 334 11.71 -34.63 -2.60
C PRO A 334 11.93 -34.21 -4.05
N PHE A 335 10.90 -33.70 -4.73
CA PHE A 335 10.94 -33.31 -6.15
C PHE A 335 11.08 -31.81 -6.35
N PHE A 336 11.44 -31.06 -5.30
CA PHE A 336 11.48 -29.59 -5.35
C PHE A 336 12.40 -29.05 -6.44
N GLU A 337 13.59 -29.62 -6.60
CA GLU A 337 14.54 -29.19 -7.65
C GLU A 337 13.92 -29.34 -9.05
N ARG A 338 13.27 -30.48 -9.32
CA ARG A 338 12.54 -30.72 -10.57
C ARG A 338 11.41 -29.71 -10.78
N GLN A 339 10.61 -29.45 -9.73
CA GLN A 339 9.53 -28.46 -9.80
C GLN A 339 10.08 -27.06 -10.09
N ARG A 340 11.13 -26.62 -9.37
CA ARG A 340 11.78 -25.33 -9.58
C ARG A 340 12.27 -25.19 -11.02
N ASP A 341 12.98 -26.19 -11.52
CA ASP A 341 13.57 -26.13 -12.87
C ASP A 341 12.49 -26.13 -13.96
N ALA A 342 11.40 -26.88 -13.77
CA ALA A 342 10.24 -26.84 -14.66
C ALA A 342 9.54 -25.47 -14.67
N VAL A 343 9.37 -24.85 -13.48
CA VAL A 343 8.79 -23.51 -13.32
C VAL A 343 9.62 -22.44 -14.01
N LEU A 344 10.94 -22.43 -13.75
CA LEU A 344 11.84 -21.46 -14.38
C LEU A 344 11.90 -21.64 -15.89
N ARG A 345 11.96 -22.88 -16.37
CA ARG A 345 11.93 -23.18 -17.81
C ARG A 345 10.64 -22.68 -18.46
N ALA A 346 9.48 -23.03 -17.90
CA ALA A 346 8.20 -22.62 -18.44
C ALA A 346 8.04 -21.08 -18.44
N ALA A 347 8.53 -20.41 -17.40
CA ALA A 347 8.52 -18.95 -17.33
C ALA A 347 9.42 -18.31 -18.40
N ARG A 348 10.62 -18.87 -18.65
CA ARG A 348 11.52 -18.43 -19.74
C ARG A 348 10.91 -18.67 -21.13
N GLU A 349 10.08 -19.70 -21.27
CA GLU A 349 9.28 -19.97 -22.48
C GLU A 349 8.01 -19.09 -22.58
N GLY A 350 7.86 -18.07 -21.72
CA GLY A 350 6.76 -17.11 -21.79
C GLY A 350 5.51 -17.45 -20.97
N ALA A 351 5.54 -18.50 -20.14
CA ALA A 351 4.44 -18.74 -19.21
C ALA A 351 4.43 -17.72 -18.06
N VAL A 352 3.25 -17.25 -17.66
CA VAL A 352 3.08 -16.42 -16.47
C VAL A 352 2.86 -17.32 -15.25
N ILE A 353 3.72 -17.21 -14.24
CA ILE A 353 3.61 -18.03 -13.03
C ILE A 353 2.65 -17.37 -12.04
N VAL A 354 1.67 -18.15 -11.56
CA VAL A 354 0.65 -17.68 -10.60
C VAL A 354 0.86 -18.38 -9.26
N SER A 355 1.11 -17.64 -8.19
CA SER A 355 1.31 -18.24 -6.86
C SER A 355 0.92 -17.30 -5.73
N ALA A 356 0.56 -17.88 -4.60
CA ALA A 356 0.39 -17.17 -3.35
C ALA A 356 1.70 -17.03 -2.55
N PHE A 357 2.78 -17.70 -2.99
CA PHE A 357 4.10 -17.68 -2.35
C PHE A 357 4.07 -17.92 -0.84
N VAL A 358 3.21 -18.85 -0.40
CA VAL A 358 2.93 -19.12 1.01
C VAL A 358 4.12 -19.80 1.69
N SER A 359 4.70 -20.78 1.02
CA SER A 359 5.77 -21.63 1.57
C SER A 359 7.17 -21.06 1.29
N PRO A 360 8.17 -21.40 2.11
CA PRO A 360 9.56 -21.00 1.86
C PRO A 360 10.07 -21.41 0.47
N LYS A 361 9.66 -22.59 -0.01
CA LYS A 361 10.01 -23.13 -1.33
C LYS A 361 9.42 -22.32 -2.47
N GLU A 362 8.15 -21.91 -2.37
CA GLU A 362 7.56 -21.01 -3.36
C GLU A 362 8.25 -19.65 -3.34
N ARG A 363 8.55 -19.10 -2.16
CA ARG A 363 9.25 -17.82 -2.03
C ARG A 363 10.66 -17.85 -2.62
N GLU A 364 11.34 -18.99 -2.56
CA GLU A 364 12.62 -19.21 -3.24
C GLU A 364 12.46 -19.09 -4.75
N ILE A 365 11.50 -19.82 -5.34
CA ILE A 365 11.19 -19.74 -6.78
C ILE A 365 10.77 -18.31 -7.16
N GLY A 366 9.92 -17.66 -6.36
CA GLY A 366 9.49 -16.29 -6.56
C GLY A 366 10.65 -15.29 -6.60
N ARG A 367 11.67 -15.46 -5.73
CA ARG A 367 12.88 -14.63 -5.81
C ARG A 367 13.64 -14.83 -7.11
N LEU A 368 13.78 -16.08 -7.56
CA LEU A 368 14.47 -16.40 -8.83
C LEU A 368 13.74 -15.82 -10.03
N LEU A 369 12.40 -15.97 -10.09
CA LEU A 369 11.55 -15.37 -11.13
C LEU A 369 11.74 -13.85 -11.20
N LEU A 370 11.72 -13.16 -10.05
CA LEU A 370 11.93 -11.72 -10.00
C LEU A 370 13.36 -11.31 -10.38
N MET A 371 14.37 -12.11 -10.02
CA MET A 371 15.77 -11.86 -10.37
C MET A 371 16.04 -12.04 -11.87
N GLU A 372 15.41 -13.03 -12.50
CA GLU A 372 15.50 -13.28 -13.95
C GLU A 372 14.56 -12.40 -14.77
N GLN A 373 13.86 -11.47 -14.13
CA GLN A 373 12.91 -10.56 -14.78
C GLN A 373 11.76 -11.30 -15.50
N LEU A 374 11.27 -12.39 -14.91
CA LEU A 374 10.20 -13.21 -15.45
C LEU A 374 8.81 -12.76 -14.95
N PRO A 375 7.73 -13.01 -15.72
CA PRO A 375 6.38 -12.54 -15.38
C PRO A 375 5.70 -13.38 -14.29
N VAL A 376 5.08 -12.70 -13.33
CA VAL A 376 4.46 -13.29 -12.14
C VAL A 376 3.10 -12.67 -11.84
N ILE A 377 2.15 -13.50 -11.40
CA ILE A 377 0.93 -13.06 -10.71
C ILE A 377 1.02 -13.56 -9.25
N GLU A 378 1.11 -12.63 -8.31
CA GLU A 378 1.16 -12.91 -6.88
C GLU A 378 -0.25 -12.78 -6.27
N VAL A 379 -0.70 -13.82 -5.58
CA VAL A 379 -1.95 -13.81 -4.81
C VAL A 379 -1.65 -13.39 -3.36
N CYS A 380 -2.18 -12.24 -2.93
CA CYS A 380 -1.92 -11.67 -1.61
C CYS A 380 -2.91 -12.17 -0.55
N ASP A 381 -2.44 -12.19 0.70
CA ASP A 381 -3.13 -12.64 1.92
C ASP A 381 -4.00 -11.58 2.61
N ASN A 382 -3.93 -10.34 2.11
CA ASN A 382 -4.73 -9.21 2.58
C ASN A 382 -5.19 -8.37 1.38
N GLY A 383 -6.23 -7.56 1.58
CA GLY A 383 -6.69 -6.62 0.56
C GLY A 383 -5.74 -5.44 0.36
N PHE A 384 -6.07 -4.58 -0.59
CA PHE A 384 -5.31 -3.36 -0.87
C PHE A 384 -5.98 -2.13 -0.24
N GLY A 385 -5.29 -1.45 0.67
CA GLY A 385 -5.74 -0.16 1.20
C GLY A 385 -5.75 0.94 0.14
N ASP A 386 -6.41 2.08 0.41
CA ASP A 386 -6.62 3.13 -0.61
C ASP A 386 -5.34 3.78 -1.13
N ARG A 387 -4.27 3.76 -0.33
CA ARG A 387 -2.94 4.24 -0.72
C ARG A 387 -1.95 3.10 -0.98
N TYR A 388 -2.45 1.88 -1.17
CA TYR A 388 -1.60 0.72 -1.39
C TYR A 388 -0.72 0.92 -2.62
N LYS A 389 0.56 0.58 -2.47
CA LYS A 389 1.50 0.43 -3.56
C LYS A 389 2.42 -0.75 -3.25
N PRO A 390 2.78 -1.57 -4.26
CA PRO A 390 3.83 -2.57 -4.08
C PRO A 390 5.11 -1.90 -3.58
N SER A 391 5.90 -2.63 -2.80
CA SER A 391 7.16 -2.14 -2.22
C SER A 391 8.35 -3.00 -2.65
N GLY A 392 9.56 -2.48 -2.45
CA GLY A 392 10.79 -3.20 -2.79
C GLY A 392 10.87 -3.64 -4.25
N LYS A 393 11.23 -4.90 -4.48
CA LYS A 393 11.35 -5.48 -5.84
C LYS A 393 10.01 -5.55 -6.58
N SER A 394 8.90 -5.75 -5.86
CA SER A 394 7.56 -5.80 -6.45
C SER A 394 7.16 -4.46 -7.07
N PHE A 395 7.61 -3.32 -6.52
CA PHE A 395 7.39 -2.01 -7.11
C PHE A 395 7.93 -1.92 -8.55
N TYR A 396 9.19 -2.32 -8.74
CA TYR A 396 9.84 -2.28 -10.05
C TYR A 396 9.28 -3.33 -11.01
N ALA A 397 9.02 -4.54 -10.52
CA ALA A 397 8.39 -5.57 -11.35
C ALA A 397 6.98 -5.16 -11.83
N CYS A 398 6.19 -4.46 -11.01
CA CYS A 398 4.92 -3.89 -11.44
C CYS A 398 5.11 -2.77 -12.47
N ALA A 399 6.09 -1.87 -12.26
CA ALA A 399 6.42 -0.80 -13.20
C ALA A 399 6.79 -1.34 -14.59
N GLU A 400 7.52 -2.45 -14.62
CA GLU A 400 8.02 -3.09 -15.83
C GLU A 400 7.00 -4.05 -16.48
N ASN A 401 5.75 -4.08 -16.03
CA ASN A 401 4.69 -4.98 -16.52
C ASN A 401 4.94 -6.47 -16.28
N ARG A 402 5.78 -6.81 -15.30
CA ARG A 402 6.17 -8.19 -15.00
C ARG A 402 5.51 -8.75 -13.74
N LEU A 403 4.82 -7.92 -12.96
CA LEU A 403 4.10 -8.35 -11.78
C LEU A 403 2.67 -7.81 -11.77
N VAL A 404 1.73 -8.69 -11.43
CA VAL A 404 0.40 -8.30 -10.93
C VAL A 404 0.25 -8.88 -9.53
N GLN A 405 -0.22 -8.06 -8.59
CA GLN A 405 -0.67 -8.54 -7.29
C GLN A 405 -2.20 -8.56 -7.29
N ILE A 406 -2.78 -9.70 -6.93
CA ILE A 406 -4.22 -9.91 -6.87
C ILE A 406 -4.63 -10.37 -5.47
N SER A 407 -5.79 -9.92 -4.99
CA SER A 407 -6.28 -10.28 -3.66
C SER A 407 -7.79 -10.55 -3.70
N PRO A 408 -8.24 -11.66 -3.10
CA PRO A 408 -9.66 -11.93 -2.86
C PRO A 408 -10.16 -11.34 -1.54
N TRP A 409 -9.37 -10.53 -0.84
CA TRP A 409 -9.67 -10.08 0.52
C TRP A 409 -10.00 -8.58 0.56
N ASN A 410 -10.85 -8.20 1.52
CA ASN A 410 -10.95 -6.84 2.00
C ASN A 410 -9.66 -6.46 2.75
N TYR A 411 -9.31 -5.18 2.70
CA TYR A 411 -8.13 -4.69 3.42
C TYR A 411 -8.43 -4.58 4.91
N GLU A 412 -7.60 -5.22 5.73
CA GLU A 412 -7.62 -5.08 7.18
C GLU A 412 -6.26 -4.61 7.67
N TYR A 413 -6.24 -3.50 8.42
CA TYR A 413 -5.03 -3.06 9.12
C TYR A 413 -4.90 -3.81 10.44
N CYS A 414 -4.18 -4.92 10.43
CA CYS A 414 -3.87 -5.69 11.63
C CYS A 414 -2.39 -6.11 11.58
N PRO A 415 -1.51 -5.48 12.38
CA PRO A 415 -0.07 -5.75 12.38
C PRO A 415 0.31 -7.20 12.69
N ASP A 416 -0.54 -7.88 13.49
CA ASP A 416 -0.32 -9.25 13.96
C ASP A 416 -1.18 -10.27 13.20
N LEU A 417 -1.71 -9.90 12.03
CA LEU A 417 -2.51 -10.81 11.21
C LEU A 417 -1.63 -11.93 10.65
N ALA A 418 -1.56 -13.05 11.37
CA ALA A 418 -0.90 -14.24 10.88
C ALA A 418 -1.75 -14.92 9.80
N VAL A 419 -1.13 -15.25 8.67
CA VAL A 419 -1.76 -16.07 7.63
C VAL A 419 -2.07 -17.45 8.21
N ASN A 420 -3.34 -17.83 8.19
CA ASN A 420 -3.79 -19.15 8.64
C ASN A 420 -3.94 -20.12 7.46
N ARG A 421 -4.14 -21.41 7.80
CA ARG A 421 -4.22 -22.50 6.81
C ARG A 421 -5.34 -22.26 5.80
N GLU A 422 -6.49 -21.82 6.27
CA GLU A 422 -7.70 -21.61 5.49
C GLU A 422 -7.49 -20.50 4.44
N VAL A 423 -6.86 -19.38 4.84
CA VAL A 423 -6.46 -18.31 3.92
C VAL A 423 -5.51 -18.84 2.84
N CYS A 424 -4.51 -19.65 3.21
CA CYS A 424 -3.60 -20.27 2.24
C CYS A 424 -4.33 -21.16 1.23
N LEU A 425 -5.30 -21.96 1.68
CA LEU A 425 -6.08 -22.83 0.80
C LEU A 425 -6.90 -22.03 -0.21
N VAL A 426 -7.52 -20.93 0.23
CA VAL A 426 -8.29 -20.03 -0.65
C VAL A 426 -7.38 -19.35 -1.68
N MET A 427 -6.20 -18.87 -1.27
CA MET A 427 -5.25 -18.25 -2.20
C MET A 427 -4.68 -19.23 -3.22
N ASN A 428 -4.34 -20.46 -2.79
CA ASN A 428 -3.88 -21.51 -3.70
C ASN A 428 -4.96 -21.90 -4.70
N GLU A 429 -6.22 -21.97 -4.25
CA GLU A 429 -7.33 -22.22 -5.17
C GLU A 429 -7.55 -21.07 -6.15
N LEU A 430 -7.43 -19.81 -5.70
CA LEU A 430 -7.46 -18.66 -6.60
C LEU A 430 -6.33 -18.71 -7.64
N ALA A 431 -5.12 -19.13 -7.25
CA ALA A 431 -4.01 -19.30 -8.18
C ALA A 431 -4.34 -20.33 -9.28
N ARG A 432 -4.96 -21.47 -8.93
CA ARG A 432 -5.43 -22.47 -9.90
C ARG A 432 -6.52 -21.92 -10.81
N VAL A 433 -7.49 -21.18 -10.26
CA VAL A 433 -8.57 -20.57 -11.04
C VAL A 433 -8.04 -19.58 -12.07
N ILE A 434 -7.12 -18.71 -11.66
CA ILE A 434 -6.49 -17.73 -12.55
C ILE A 434 -5.70 -18.46 -13.64
N ALA A 435 -4.97 -19.51 -13.29
CA ALA A 435 -4.17 -20.26 -14.26
C ALA A 435 -5.01 -21.11 -15.22
N GLY A 436 -6.17 -21.61 -14.77
CA GLY A 436 -7.05 -22.46 -15.57
C GLY A 436 -6.57 -23.91 -15.72
N VAL A 437 -5.50 -24.30 -15.04
CA VAL A 437 -4.92 -25.65 -15.06
C VAL A 437 -4.59 -26.14 -13.64
N GLY A 438 -4.44 -27.45 -13.46
CA GLY A 438 -4.02 -28.03 -12.19
C GLY A 438 -2.54 -27.75 -11.86
N ASP A 439 -2.18 -27.83 -10.57
CA ASP A 439 -0.81 -27.59 -10.06
C ASP A 439 0.15 -28.78 -10.22
N GLY A 440 -0.31 -29.87 -10.83
CA GLY A 440 0.49 -31.06 -11.17
C GLY A 440 1.22 -30.98 -12.52
N TRP A 441 1.12 -29.87 -13.26
CA TRP A 441 1.63 -29.74 -14.63
C TRP A 441 3.15 -29.91 -14.80
N TRP A 442 3.93 -29.75 -13.73
CA TRP A 442 5.39 -29.86 -13.72
C TRP A 442 5.88 -31.30 -13.48
N LYS A 443 4.97 -32.20 -13.10
CA LYS A 443 5.25 -33.63 -12.91
C LYS A 443 5.30 -34.29 -14.29
#